data_AF-A0AAV6UZD5-F1
#
_entry.id   AF-A0AAV6UZD5-F1
#
_cell.length_a   1.000
_cell.length_b   1.000
_cell.length_c   1.000
_cell.angle_alpha   90.00
_cell.angle_beta   90.00
_cell.angle_gamma   90.00
#
_symmetry.space_group_name_H-M   'P 1'
#
loop_
_entity.id
_entity.type
_entity.pdbx_description
1 polymer ?
#
loop_
_entity_poly.entity_id
_entity_poly.type
_entity_poly.pdbx_seq_one_letter_code
_entity_poly.pdbx_strand_id
1 'polypeptide(L)'
;MEKEASRPYKLNKRAKGQIYRRIACQTLEVRNKRPCTIQTENEIEMDEKLKYRKKNQATADKFYGPEAAVEKEPDIPEKDLVQKMKDILEELRRSCPTAKQSREIERKTIGQSENPAWKEERLQRLTASVFGRVVRMRKTTKCHNAVKDILFPSDITTRSILYGRNNKSRV
;
A
#
# COMPACT_ATOMS: atom_id res chain seq x y z
N MET A 1 24.68 45.02 -39.27
CA MET A 1 25.48 45.26 -38.05
C MET A 1 24.58 46.05 -37.12
N GLU A 2 24.14 45.62 -35.94
CA GLU A 2 24.52 44.55 -35.01
C GLU A 2 23.26 44.06 -34.26
N LYS A 3 23.29 42.82 -33.74
CA LYS A 3 22.21 42.22 -32.94
C LYS A 3 22.45 42.56 -31.46
N GLU A 4 21.57 43.33 -30.82
CA GLU A 4 21.59 43.46 -29.36
C GLU A 4 20.98 42.20 -28.71
N ALA A 5 21.83 41.41 -28.06
CA ALA A 5 21.43 40.24 -27.30
C ALA A 5 20.85 40.66 -25.94
N SER A 6 19.56 40.38 -25.75
CA SER A 6 18.86 40.45 -24.47
C SER A 6 19.56 39.59 -23.41
N ARG A 7 20.13 40.23 -22.38
CA ARG A 7 20.76 39.55 -21.24
C ARG A 7 19.66 38.98 -20.34
N PRO A 8 19.62 37.66 -20.07
CA PRO A 8 18.64 37.12 -19.12
C PRO A 8 19.05 37.52 -17.69
N TYR A 9 18.17 38.24 -17.01
CA TYR A 9 18.29 38.57 -15.59
C TYR A 9 18.32 37.26 -14.76
N LYS A 10 19.52 36.84 -14.33
CA LYS A 10 19.68 35.71 -13.42
C LYS A 10 19.29 36.14 -12.01
N LEU A 11 18.08 35.81 -11.57
CA LEU A 11 17.66 35.95 -10.17
C LEU A 11 18.62 35.15 -9.25
N ASN A 12 19.25 35.86 -8.32
CA ASN A 12 20.27 35.37 -7.39
C ASN A 12 19.74 34.19 -6.53
N LYS A 13 20.50 33.10 -6.45
CA LYS A 13 20.14 31.88 -5.67
C LYS A 13 19.83 32.17 -4.20
N ARG A 14 20.43 33.23 -3.62
CA ARG A 14 20.14 33.71 -2.24
C ARG A 14 18.69 34.17 -2.06
N ALA A 15 18.10 34.81 -3.07
CA ALA A 15 16.72 35.31 -3.02
C ALA A 15 15.69 34.17 -3.02
N LYS A 16 15.97 33.08 -3.77
CA LYS A 16 15.12 31.87 -3.75
C LYS A 16 15.09 31.23 -2.36
N GLY A 17 16.23 31.15 -1.67
CA GLY A 17 16.31 30.61 -0.30
C GLY A 17 15.54 31.45 0.73
N GLN A 18 15.53 32.77 0.60
CA GLN A 18 14.78 33.65 1.50
C GLN A 18 13.26 33.54 1.32
N ILE A 19 12.78 33.43 0.07
CA ILE A 19 11.34 33.24 -0.21
C ILE A 19 10.85 31.91 0.37
N TYR A 20 11.60 30.82 0.18
CA TYR A 20 11.26 29.51 0.75
C TYR A 20 11.23 29.53 2.28
N ARG A 21 12.17 30.22 2.94
CA ARG A 21 12.16 30.38 4.41
C ARG A 21 10.94 31.16 4.88
N ARG A 22 10.54 32.22 4.17
CA ARG A 22 9.40 33.06 4.58
C ARG A 22 8.07 32.31 4.45
N ILE A 23 7.89 31.54 3.38
CA ILE A 23 6.72 30.67 3.19
C ILE A 23 6.70 29.55 4.24
N ALA A 24 7.86 28.95 4.55
CA ALA A 24 7.98 27.94 5.60
C ALA A 24 7.66 28.52 7.00
N CYS A 25 8.14 29.71 7.33
CA CYS A 25 7.83 30.36 8.61
C CYS A 25 6.34 30.72 8.73
N GLN A 26 5.74 31.29 7.67
CA GLN A 26 4.30 31.60 7.65
C GLN A 26 3.44 30.34 7.80
N THR A 27 3.81 29.24 7.12
CA THR A 27 3.09 27.97 7.27
C THR A 27 3.24 27.35 8.66
N LEU A 28 4.39 27.53 9.33
CA LEU A 28 4.60 27.09 10.72
C LEU A 28 3.80 27.95 11.72
N GLU A 29 3.76 29.26 11.55
CA GLU A 29 2.95 30.16 12.39
C GLU A 29 1.45 29.85 12.27
N VAL A 30 0.96 29.57 11.06
CA VAL A 30 -0.44 29.11 10.84
C VAL A 30 -0.69 27.74 11.46
N ARG A 31 0.32 26.86 11.54
CA ARG A 31 0.24 25.57 12.23
C ARG A 31 0.16 25.73 13.75
N ASN A 32 0.96 26.64 14.31
CA ASN A 32 1.01 26.91 15.75
C ASN A 32 -0.24 27.64 16.27
N LYS A 33 -0.98 28.32 15.39
CA LYS A 33 -2.27 28.96 15.71
C LYS A 33 -3.47 28.01 15.60
N ARG A 34 -3.29 26.76 15.16
CA ARG A 34 -4.38 25.78 15.22
C ARG A 34 -4.59 25.47 16.69
N PRO A 35 -5.80 25.68 17.26
CA PRO A 35 -6.08 25.16 18.59
C PRO A 35 -5.77 23.66 18.56
N CYS A 36 -4.96 23.21 19.52
CA CYS A 36 -4.79 21.79 19.77
C CYS A 36 -6.21 21.25 20.00
N THR A 37 -6.74 20.50 19.03
CA THR A 37 -8.02 19.84 19.21
C THR A 37 -7.84 18.94 20.42
N ILE A 38 -8.47 19.28 21.54
CA ILE A 38 -8.45 18.47 22.75
C ILE A 38 -9.02 17.13 22.32
N GLN A 39 -8.15 16.13 22.24
CA GLN A 39 -8.58 14.79 21.87
C GLN A 39 -9.54 14.32 22.96
N THR A 40 -10.73 13.92 22.56
CA THR A 40 -11.68 13.33 23.51
C THR A 40 -11.09 12.06 24.11
N GLU A 41 -11.47 11.69 25.33
CA GLU A 41 -10.99 10.45 25.97
C GLU A 41 -11.20 9.22 25.07
N ASN A 42 -12.33 9.19 24.36
CA ASN A 42 -12.61 8.17 23.33
C ASN A 42 -11.60 8.19 22.17
N GLU A 43 -11.15 9.37 21.71
CA GLU A 43 -10.14 9.48 20.68
C GLU A 43 -8.75 9.03 21.15
N ILE A 44 -8.41 9.32 22.42
CA ILE A 44 -7.16 8.88 23.05
C ILE A 44 -7.17 7.36 23.21
N GLU A 45 -8.23 6.79 23.77
CA GLU A 45 -8.40 5.35 23.94
C GLU A 45 -8.36 4.61 22.58
N MET A 46 -9.03 5.17 21.56
CA MET A 46 -8.98 4.62 20.20
C MET A 46 -7.56 4.69 19.62
N ASP A 47 -6.84 5.80 19.78
CA ASP A 47 -5.45 5.91 19.33
C ASP A 47 -4.51 4.94 20.08
N GLU A 48 -4.73 4.71 21.38
CA GLU A 48 -3.98 3.72 22.15
C GLU A 48 -4.25 2.29 21.68
N LYS A 49 -5.51 1.93 21.42
CA LYS A 49 -5.85 0.62 20.81
C LYS A 49 -5.21 0.45 19.43
N LEU A 50 -5.15 1.52 18.63
CA LEU A 50 -4.47 1.53 17.33
C LEU A 50 -2.95 1.35 17.47
N LYS A 51 -2.31 2.00 18.47
CA LYS A 51 -0.89 1.83 18.78
C LYS A 51 -0.57 0.41 19.23
N TYR A 52 -1.39 -0.16 20.13
CA TYR A 52 -1.20 -1.53 20.63
C TYR A 52 -1.32 -2.57 19.51
N ARG A 53 -2.32 -2.42 18.61
CA ARG A 53 -2.48 -3.30 17.44
C ARG A 53 -1.32 -3.24 16.45
N LYS A 54 -0.71 -2.06 16.23
CA LYS A 54 0.50 -1.93 15.39
C LYS A 54 1.65 -2.80 15.89
N LYS A 55 1.75 -3.03 17.20
CA LYS A 55 2.80 -3.84 17.82
C LYS A 55 2.64 -5.35 17.55
N ASN A 56 1.44 -5.81 17.22
CA ASN A 56 1.10 -7.23 17.01
C ASN A 56 0.93 -7.62 15.53
N GLN A 57 1.42 -6.80 14.59
CA GLN A 57 1.40 -7.17 13.18
C GLN A 57 2.37 -8.33 12.95
N ALA A 58 1.91 -9.37 12.26
CA ALA A 58 2.74 -10.51 11.86
C ALA A 58 4.00 -9.99 11.17
N THR A 59 5.16 -10.21 11.77
CA THR A 59 6.44 -9.87 11.18
C THR A 59 6.63 -10.74 9.95
N ALA A 60 6.85 -10.12 8.79
CA ALA A 60 7.10 -10.85 7.56
C ALA A 60 8.31 -11.79 7.74
N ASP A 61 8.19 -12.97 7.17
CA ASP A 61 9.24 -13.98 7.16
C ASP A 61 10.49 -13.46 6.43
N LYS A 62 11.68 -13.94 6.83
CA LYS A 62 13.00 -13.49 6.36
C LYS A 62 13.16 -13.62 4.85
N PHE A 63 12.45 -14.59 4.27
CA PHE A 63 12.43 -14.84 2.83
C PHE A 63 11.56 -13.83 2.03
N TYR A 64 10.96 -12.83 2.67
CA TYR A 64 10.13 -11.82 2.00
C TYR A 64 10.44 -10.38 2.42
N GLY A 65 10.42 -9.47 1.44
CA GLY A 65 10.62 -8.03 1.65
C GLY A 65 12.05 -7.57 1.37
N PRO A 66 12.48 -6.43 1.96
CA PRO A 66 13.76 -5.80 1.61
C PRO A 66 14.97 -6.68 1.87
N GLU A 67 14.95 -7.50 2.92
CA GLU A 67 16.03 -8.40 3.32
C GLU A 67 16.23 -9.51 2.28
N ALA A 68 15.14 -10.14 1.82
CA ALA A 68 15.17 -11.13 0.75
C ALA A 68 15.68 -10.59 -0.60
N ALA A 69 15.63 -9.27 -0.82
CA ALA A 69 16.19 -8.66 -2.02
C ALA A 69 17.71 -8.42 -1.93
N VAL A 70 18.32 -8.61 -0.75
CA VAL A 70 19.77 -8.51 -0.53
C VAL A 70 20.46 -9.81 -0.91
N GLU A 71 19.82 -10.95 -0.66
CA GLU A 71 20.27 -12.26 -1.12
C GLU A 71 20.10 -12.34 -2.65
N LYS A 72 21.21 -12.45 -3.37
CA LYS A 72 21.24 -12.29 -4.84
C LYS A 72 21.20 -13.60 -5.60
N GLU A 73 21.52 -14.71 -4.96
CA GLU A 73 21.62 -16.00 -5.61
C GLU A 73 20.35 -16.81 -5.35
N PRO A 74 19.55 -17.10 -6.40
CA PRO A 74 18.41 -17.98 -6.24
C PRO A 74 18.88 -19.41 -5.96
N ASP A 75 18.22 -20.09 -5.03
CA ASP A 75 18.50 -21.50 -4.68
C ASP A 75 18.22 -22.50 -5.83
N ILE A 76 17.61 -22.00 -6.91
CA ILE A 76 17.13 -22.78 -8.06
C ILE A 76 17.74 -22.19 -9.33
N PRO A 77 18.23 -23.03 -10.26
CA PRO A 77 18.75 -22.55 -11.54
C PRO A 77 17.67 -21.84 -12.35
N GLU A 78 18.07 -20.83 -13.14
CA GLU A 78 17.14 -19.96 -13.89
C GLU A 78 16.20 -20.75 -14.81
N LYS A 79 16.70 -21.81 -15.45
CA LYS A 79 15.91 -22.68 -16.32
C LYS A 79 14.71 -23.29 -15.58
N ASP A 80 14.94 -23.79 -14.37
CA ASP A 80 13.91 -24.44 -13.57
C ASP A 80 12.94 -23.40 -13.00
N LEU A 81 13.41 -22.20 -12.65
CA LEU A 81 12.55 -21.10 -12.25
C LEU A 81 11.56 -20.73 -13.36
N VAL A 82 12.06 -20.54 -14.59
CA VAL A 82 11.23 -20.21 -15.76
C VAL A 82 10.22 -21.33 -16.03
N GLN A 83 10.61 -22.59 -15.89
CA GLN A 83 9.69 -23.72 -16.05
C GLN A 83 8.59 -23.70 -14.98
N LYS A 84 8.94 -23.53 -13.70
CA LYS A 84 7.97 -23.41 -12.60
C LYS A 84 6.99 -22.26 -12.82
N MET A 85 7.45 -21.11 -13.31
CA MET A 85 6.57 -19.98 -13.64
C MET A 85 5.53 -20.33 -14.71
N LYS A 86 5.92 -21.09 -15.73
CA LYS A 86 5.00 -21.57 -16.78
C LYS A 86 4.00 -22.59 -16.23
N ASP A 87 4.48 -23.53 -15.42
CA ASP A 87 3.64 -24.57 -14.83
C ASP A 87 2.55 -23.96 -13.95
N ILE A 88 2.92 -22.98 -13.10
CA ILE A 88 1.98 -22.22 -12.27
C ILE A 88 0.98 -21.46 -13.14
N LEU A 89 1.41 -20.82 -14.22
CA LEU A 89 0.50 -20.09 -15.10
C LEU A 89 -0.55 -21.01 -15.75
N GLU A 90 -0.13 -22.19 -16.20
CA GLU A 90 -1.03 -23.18 -16.76
C GLU A 90 -1.99 -23.76 -15.71
N GLU A 91 -1.52 -23.99 -14.49
CA GLU A 91 -2.37 -24.39 -13.37
C GLU A 91 -3.45 -23.34 -13.06
N LEU A 92 -3.07 -22.05 -13.03
CA LEU A 92 -4.00 -20.94 -12.82
C LEU A 92 -5.04 -20.82 -13.93
N ARG A 93 -4.66 -21.10 -15.19
CA ARG A 93 -5.60 -21.13 -16.31
C ARG A 93 -6.62 -22.25 -16.16
N ARG A 94 -6.18 -23.45 -15.76
CA ARG A 94 -7.07 -24.61 -15.55
C ARG A 94 -7.98 -24.45 -14.33
N SER A 95 -7.49 -23.82 -13.28
CA SER A 95 -8.24 -23.57 -12.03
C SER A 95 -9.11 -22.32 -12.06
N CYS A 96 -9.17 -21.61 -13.20
CA CYS A 96 -10.01 -20.44 -13.37
C CYS A 96 -11.49 -20.83 -13.16
N PRO A 97 -12.19 -20.23 -12.18
CA PRO A 97 -13.54 -20.63 -11.84
C PRO A 97 -14.52 -20.29 -12.97
N THR A 98 -15.36 -21.25 -13.33
CA THR A 98 -16.49 -21.02 -14.25
C THR A 98 -17.52 -20.07 -13.60
N ALA A 99 -18.38 -19.44 -14.39
CA ALA A 99 -19.47 -18.58 -13.88
C ALA A 99 -20.33 -19.26 -12.79
N LYS A 100 -20.61 -20.56 -12.93
CA LYS A 100 -21.35 -21.34 -11.93
C LYS A 100 -20.59 -21.46 -10.61
N GLN A 101 -19.30 -21.79 -10.67
CA GLN A 101 -18.43 -21.89 -9.49
C GLN A 101 -18.26 -20.52 -8.82
N SER A 102 -18.16 -19.44 -9.60
CA SER A 102 -18.07 -18.07 -9.08
C SER A 102 -19.30 -17.72 -8.22
N ARG A 103 -20.51 -18.06 -8.66
CA ARG A 103 -21.76 -17.87 -7.88
C ARG A 103 -21.84 -18.76 -6.64
N GLU A 104 -21.18 -19.90 -6.65
CA GLU A 104 -21.11 -20.79 -5.49
C GLU A 104 -20.13 -20.26 -4.45
N ILE A 105 -18.95 -19.80 -4.88
CA ILE A 105 -17.97 -19.11 -4.04
C ILE A 105 -18.61 -17.88 -3.40
N GLU A 106 -19.33 -17.06 -4.16
CA GLU A 106 -20.05 -15.90 -3.64
C GLU A 106 -21.00 -16.29 -2.50
N ARG A 107 -21.84 -17.31 -2.71
CA ARG A 107 -22.79 -17.79 -1.69
C ARG A 107 -22.08 -18.37 -0.47
N LYS A 108 -21.00 -19.13 -0.67
CA LYS A 108 -20.21 -19.73 0.43
C LYS A 108 -19.43 -18.72 1.24
N THR A 109 -19.12 -17.56 0.67
CA THR A 109 -18.26 -16.54 1.29
C THR A 109 -19.04 -15.32 1.80
N ILE A 110 -20.38 -15.42 1.86
CA ILE A 110 -21.24 -14.44 2.54
C ILE A 110 -20.73 -14.20 3.97
N GLY A 111 -20.73 -12.94 4.41
CA GLY A 111 -20.17 -12.55 5.72
C GLY A 111 -18.69 -12.13 5.68
N GLN A 112 -18.01 -12.29 4.54
CA GLN A 112 -16.65 -11.76 4.29
C GLN A 112 -15.67 -12.10 5.41
N SER A 113 -15.16 -11.11 6.17
CA SER A 113 -14.14 -11.31 7.21
C SER A 113 -14.56 -12.23 8.35
N GLU A 114 -15.86 -12.31 8.62
CA GLU A 114 -16.43 -13.16 9.67
C GLU A 114 -16.60 -14.61 9.20
N ASN A 115 -16.45 -14.87 7.89
CA ASN A 115 -16.54 -16.19 7.32
C ASN A 115 -15.15 -16.78 7.05
N PRO A 116 -14.78 -17.93 7.65
CA PRO A 116 -13.48 -18.55 7.42
C PRO A 116 -13.27 -18.96 5.95
N ALA A 117 -14.31 -19.44 5.26
CA ALA A 117 -14.22 -19.83 3.86
C ALA A 117 -13.84 -18.65 2.94
N TRP A 118 -14.25 -17.43 3.30
CA TRP A 118 -13.83 -16.22 2.56
C TRP A 118 -12.32 -15.97 2.69
N LYS A 119 -11.72 -16.27 3.84
CA LYS A 119 -10.27 -16.11 4.04
C LYS A 119 -9.49 -17.10 3.19
N GLU A 120 -9.93 -18.35 3.14
CA GLU A 120 -9.32 -19.41 2.32
C GLU A 120 -9.36 -19.05 0.82
N GLU A 121 -10.54 -18.69 0.31
CA GLU A 121 -10.70 -18.27 -1.09
C GLU A 121 -9.89 -17.01 -1.41
N ARG A 122 -9.75 -16.09 -0.46
CA ARG A 122 -8.96 -14.87 -0.63
C ARG A 122 -7.46 -15.14 -0.66
N LEU A 123 -6.95 -16.10 0.12
CA LEU A 123 -5.52 -16.44 0.15
C LEU A 123 -5.03 -16.95 -1.21
N GLN A 124 -5.89 -17.63 -1.97
CA GLN A 124 -5.56 -18.16 -3.28
C GLN A 124 -5.73 -17.15 -4.44
N ARG A 125 -6.19 -15.92 -4.15
CA ARG A 125 -6.64 -14.97 -5.20
C ARG A 125 -6.09 -13.56 -5.01
N LEU A 126 -5.72 -12.94 -6.13
CA LEU A 126 -5.44 -11.51 -6.16
C LEU A 126 -6.75 -10.72 -6.09
N THR A 127 -6.87 -9.88 -5.08
CA THR A 127 -8.06 -9.07 -4.85
C THR A 127 -8.03 -7.77 -5.64
N ALA A 128 -9.19 -7.20 -5.95
CA ALA A 128 -9.30 -5.98 -6.75
C ALA A 128 -8.49 -4.80 -6.17
N SER A 129 -8.44 -4.67 -4.83
CA SER A 129 -7.64 -3.62 -4.15
C SER A 129 -6.14 -3.75 -4.36
N VAL A 130 -5.65 -4.96 -4.65
CA VAL A 130 -4.23 -5.26 -4.91
C VAL A 130 -3.94 -5.27 -6.40
N PHE A 131 -4.88 -5.72 -7.23
CA PHE A 131 -4.72 -5.93 -8.67
C PHE A 131 -4.13 -4.72 -9.39
N GLY A 132 -4.70 -3.53 -9.16
CA GLY A 132 -4.22 -2.31 -9.80
C GLY A 132 -2.77 -1.97 -9.46
N ARG A 133 -2.33 -2.24 -8.22
CA ARG A 133 -0.95 -2.03 -7.78
C ARG A 133 0.01 -2.98 -8.51
N VAL A 134 -0.38 -4.24 -8.71
CA VAL A 134 0.45 -5.26 -9.36
C VAL A 134 0.57 -4.99 -10.86
N VAL A 135 -0.55 -4.78 -11.56
CA VAL A 135 -0.55 -4.64 -13.03
C VAL A 135 0.13 -3.34 -13.48
N ARG A 136 0.05 -2.28 -12.68
CA ARG A 136 0.64 -0.96 -13.01
C ARG A 136 2.08 -0.80 -12.51
N MET A 137 2.66 -1.84 -11.91
CA MET A 137 4.01 -1.78 -11.36
C MET A 137 5.03 -1.56 -12.48
N ARG A 138 5.90 -0.56 -12.33
CA ARG A 138 6.98 -0.29 -13.31
C ARG A 138 8.04 -1.37 -13.20
N LYS A 139 8.69 -1.69 -14.32
CA LYS A 139 9.82 -2.65 -14.37
C LYS A 139 10.98 -2.26 -13.44
N THR A 140 11.16 -0.97 -13.18
CA THR A 140 12.20 -0.42 -12.29
C THR A 140 11.82 -0.47 -10.81
N THR A 141 10.54 -0.67 -10.49
CA THR A 141 10.06 -0.73 -9.10
C THR A 141 10.34 -2.13 -8.56
N LYS A 142 11.07 -2.21 -7.45
CA LYS A 142 11.34 -3.49 -6.79
C LYS A 142 10.02 -4.10 -6.27
N CYS A 143 9.78 -5.37 -6.57
CA CYS A 143 8.51 -6.05 -6.26
C CYS A 143 8.43 -6.60 -4.83
N HIS A 144 9.55 -6.77 -4.12
CA HIS A 144 9.61 -7.46 -2.83
C HIS A 144 8.65 -6.88 -1.76
N ASN A 145 8.47 -5.56 -1.71
CA ASN A 145 7.53 -4.92 -0.79
C ASN A 145 6.07 -5.20 -1.18
N ALA A 146 5.77 -5.20 -2.48
CA ALA A 146 4.44 -5.53 -2.95
C ALA A 146 4.08 -6.99 -2.61
N VAL A 147 5.03 -7.93 -2.77
CA VAL A 147 4.85 -9.33 -2.39
C VAL A 147 4.66 -9.47 -0.89
N LYS A 148 5.52 -8.84 -0.08
CA LYS A 148 5.41 -8.82 1.39
C LYS A 148 4.04 -8.33 1.86
N ASP A 149 3.58 -7.21 1.33
CA ASP A 149 2.27 -6.62 1.69
C ASP A 149 1.08 -7.52 1.32
N ILE A 150 1.22 -8.35 0.28
CA ILE A 150 0.17 -9.26 -0.18
C ILE A 150 0.09 -10.50 0.72
N LEU A 151 1.24 -11.08 1.05
CA LEU A 151 1.34 -12.30 1.86
C LEU A 151 1.11 -12.04 3.34
N PHE A 152 1.60 -10.90 3.83
CA PHE A 152 1.53 -10.49 5.23
C PHE A 152 0.80 -9.14 5.33
N PRO A 153 -0.51 -9.10 5.02
CA PRO A 153 -1.26 -7.87 5.10
C PRO A 153 -1.28 -7.35 6.54
N SER A 154 -0.95 -6.08 6.70
CA SER A 154 -1.06 -5.41 7.99
C SER A 154 -2.53 -5.08 8.27
N ASP A 155 -2.95 -5.26 9.52
CA ASP A 155 -4.24 -4.76 9.98
C ASP A 155 -4.18 -3.23 10.08
N ILE A 156 -4.59 -2.57 8.99
CA ILE A 156 -4.69 -1.12 8.91
C ILE A 156 -6.09 -0.72 9.39
N THR A 157 -6.20 -0.46 10.69
CA THR A 157 -7.35 0.27 11.24
C THR A 157 -6.92 1.74 11.36
N THR A 158 -7.66 2.66 10.76
CA THR A 158 -7.40 4.11 10.87
C THR A 158 -8.74 4.78 11.12
N ARG A 159 -8.74 5.94 11.80
CA ARG A 159 -9.97 6.70 12.09
C ARG A 159 -10.86 6.87 10.86
N SER A 160 -10.29 7.20 9.71
CA SER A 160 -11.04 7.33 8.44
C SER A 160 -11.67 6.01 7.95
N ILE A 161 -10.99 4.88 8.14
CA ILE A 161 -11.50 3.55 7.78
C ILE A 161 -12.64 3.15 8.72
N LEU A 162 -12.50 3.43 10.02
CA LEU A 162 -13.55 3.18 11.02
C LEU A 162 -14.79 4.03 10.74
N TYR A 163 -14.62 5.32 10.47
CA TYR A 163 -15.69 6.20 10.04
C TYR A 163 -16.41 5.65 8.80
N GLY A 164 -15.63 5.26 7.78
CA GLY A 164 -16.16 4.64 6.58
C GLY A 164 -16.95 3.37 6.87
N ARG A 165 -16.48 2.49 7.77
CA ARG A 165 -17.17 1.25 8.16
C ARG A 165 -18.48 1.51 8.91
N ASN A 166 -18.49 2.45 9.84
CA ASN A 166 -19.66 2.75 10.67
C ASN A 166 -20.78 3.45 9.88
N ASN A 167 -20.43 4.15 8.80
CA ASN A 167 -21.38 4.92 8.00
C ASN A 167 -21.89 4.17 6.75
N LYS A 168 -21.46 2.93 6.48
CA LYS A 168 -21.87 2.16 5.29
C LYS A 168 -23.35 1.78 5.26
N SER A 169 -24.01 1.73 6.42
CA SER A 169 -25.43 1.34 6.56
C SER A 169 -26.40 2.52 6.44
N ARG A 170 -25.91 3.75 6.27
CA ARG A 170 -26.72 4.97 6.16
C ARG A 170 -27.06 5.36 4.71
N VAL A 171 -26.71 4.53 3.74
CA VAL A 171 -27.00 4.71 2.31
C VAL A 171 -27.89 3.57 1.86
#